data_AF-A0A8B9CUF2-F1
#
_entry.id   AF-A0A8B9CUF2-F1
#
_cell.length_a   1.000
_cell.length_b   1.000
_cell.length_c   1.000
_cell.angle_alpha   90.00
_cell.angle_beta   90.00
_cell.angle_gamma   90.00
#
_symmetry.space_group_name_H-M   'P 1'
#
loop_
_entity.id
_entity.type
_entity.pdbx_description
1 polymer ?
#
loop_
_entity_poly.entity_id
_entity_poly.type
_entity_poly.pdbx_seq_one_letter_code
_entity_poly.pdbx_strand_id
1 'polypeptide(L)'
;CCKMARSNHSFPYHDVFFQFQILLQVFSQSSLFYFLLQGQICGLCGNYDGNGINDFTTRSLSVVENVLEFGNSWKVSSTCPDANIIKDPCSTNPYRKSWSEKQCSLINSNVFAACHSQVEPAKYYQACVTDACACDSGGDCDCFCTAVAAYAQACSEVGVCIAWRTPSICPLFCDYYNQQGECEWHYKPCGASCMKTCRNPSGKCLHNLPGLEGKKSCKYS
;
A
#
# COMPACT_ATOMS: atom_id res chain seq x y z
N CYS A 1 -16.98 13.38 -3.35
CA CYS A 1 -15.91 12.56 -3.97
C CYS A 1 -15.01 12.04 -2.86
N CYS A 2 -14.82 10.72 -2.73
CA CYS A 2 -13.51 10.26 -2.29
C CYS A 2 -12.55 10.82 -3.33
N LYS A 3 -11.79 11.85 -2.94
CA LYS A 3 -10.81 12.47 -3.83
C LYS A 3 -9.58 11.58 -3.81
N MET A 4 -9.71 10.38 -4.39
CA MET A 4 -8.56 9.67 -4.93
C MET A 4 -8.05 10.50 -6.10
N ALA A 5 -6.75 10.69 -6.14
CA ALA A 5 -6.07 11.45 -7.17
C ALA A 5 -6.57 11.00 -8.55
N ARG A 6 -6.80 11.96 -9.45
CA ARG A 6 -7.06 11.69 -10.87
C ARG A 6 -5.88 10.89 -11.43
N SER A 7 -6.02 9.58 -11.46
CA SER A 7 -5.41 8.71 -12.45
C SER A 7 -6.60 8.08 -13.19
N ASN A 8 -6.61 8.12 -14.52
CA ASN A 8 -7.73 7.70 -15.37
C ASN A 8 -7.93 6.17 -15.40
N HIS A 9 -7.53 5.46 -14.34
CA HIS A 9 -7.56 4.01 -14.25
C HIS A 9 -8.53 3.58 -13.15
N SER A 10 -9.47 2.72 -13.54
CA SER A 10 -10.37 2.01 -12.64
C SER A 10 -9.56 1.08 -11.76
N PHE A 11 -9.11 1.56 -10.59
CA PHE A 11 -8.45 0.72 -9.60
C PHE A 11 -9.42 -0.38 -9.14
N PRO A 12 -9.01 -1.67 -9.13
CA PRO A 12 -9.80 -2.73 -8.52
C PRO A 12 -10.09 -2.41 -7.05
N TYR A 13 -11.33 -2.62 -6.61
CA TYR A 13 -11.75 -2.43 -5.21
C TYR A 13 -10.91 -3.22 -4.19
N HIS A 14 -10.21 -4.27 -4.65
CA HIS A 14 -9.28 -5.05 -3.85
C HIS A 14 -8.05 -4.24 -3.39
N ASP A 15 -7.56 -3.30 -4.21
CA ASP A 15 -6.38 -2.48 -3.88
C ASP A 15 -6.71 -1.36 -2.88
N VAL A 16 -7.94 -0.85 -2.91
CA VAL A 16 -8.40 0.11 -1.89
C VAL A 16 -8.50 -0.54 -0.51
N PHE A 17 -8.97 -1.79 -0.44
CA PHE A 17 -9.04 -2.51 0.83
C PHE A 17 -7.65 -2.87 1.39
N PHE A 18 -6.72 -3.27 0.52
CA PHE A 18 -5.36 -3.65 0.90
C PHE A 18 -4.51 -2.46 1.35
N GLN A 19 -4.54 -1.34 0.61
CA GLN A 19 -3.77 -0.14 0.95
C GLN A 19 -4.26 0.50 2.27
N PHE A 20 -5.55 0.37 2.60
CA PHE A 20 -6.11 0.87 3.86
C PHE A 20 -5.97 -0.11 5.04
N GLN A 21 -5.94 -1.43 4.82
CA GLN A 21 -5.59 -2.38 5.90
C GLN A 21 -4.17 -2.16 6.44
N ILE A 22 -3.23 -1.73 5.59
CA ILE A 22 -1.86 -1.35 5.99
C ILE A 22 -1.87 -0.06 6.83
N LEU A 23 -2.72 0.92 6.51
CA LEU A 23 -2.87 2.15 7.30
C LEU A 23 -3.49 1.92 8.70
N LEU A 24 -4.32 0.90 8.87
CA LEU A 24 -4.91 0.56 10.18
C LEU A 24 -3.90 -0.07 11.16
N GLN A 25 -2.81 -0.67 10.66
CA GLN A 25 -1.75 -1.20 11.54
C GLN A 25 -1.01 -0.09 12.30
N VAL A 26 -1.02 1.14 11.77
CA VAL A 26 -0.36 2.33 12.33
C VAL A 26 -1.04 2.85 13.62
N PHE A 27 -2.33 2.57 13.84
CA PHE A 27 -3.07 3.09 15.02
C PHE A 27 -3.13 2.13 16.22
N SER A 28 -2.61 0.90 16.08
CA SER A 28 -2.71 -0.15 17.11
C SER A 28 -1.81 0.06 18.35
N GLN A 29 -0.87 1.02 18.31
CA GLN A 29 0.17 1.18 19.34
C GLN A 29 -0.27 2.02 20.55
N SER A 30 -1.54 2.39 20.68
CA SER A 30 -2.08 3.03 21.88
C SER A 30 -3.40 2.40 22.31
N SER A 31 -3.38 1.61 23.38
CA SER A 31 -4.56 0.90 23.92
C SER A 31 -5.75 1.84 24.18
N LEU A 32 -5.51 3.10 24.57
CA LEU A 32 -6.57 4.09 24.79
C LEU A 32 -7.29 4.53 23.51
N PHE A 33 -6.61 4.58 22.36
CA PHE A 33 -7.22 4.98 21.08
C PHE A 33 -8.02 3.82 20.46
N TYR A 34 -7.50 2.59 20.59
CA TYR A 34 -8.20 1.37 20.19
C TYR A 34 -9.59 1.28 20.86
N PHE A 35 -9.65 1.42 22.19
CA PHE A 35 -10.92 1.36 22.93
C PHE A 35 -11.91 2.49 22.60
N LEU A 36 -11.43 3.66 22.17
CA LEU A 36 -12.32 4.79 21.87
C LEU A 36 -12.96 4.69 20.49
N LEU A 37 -12.29 4.10 19.50
CA LEU A 37 -12.81 4.03 18.13
C LEU A 37 -13.43 2.68 17.75
N GLN A 38 -13.21 1.64 18.56
CA GLN A 38 -13.75 0.31 18.30
C GLN A 38 -15.27 0.35 18.17
N GLY A 39 -15.79 -0.06 17.00
CA GLY A 39 -17.22 -0.03 16.70
C GLY A 39 -17.84 1.36 16.54
N GLN A 40 -17.04 2.43 16.58
CA GLN A 40 -17.52 3.82 16.41
C GLN A 40 -17.29 4.37 15.01
N ILE A 41 -16.47 3.71 14.20
CA ILE A 41 -16.23 4.11 12.82
C ILE A 41 -17.09 3.30 11.86
N CYS A 42 -17.24 3.83 10.64
CA CYS A 42 -17.91 3.14 9.55
C CYS A 42 -17.33 3.63 8.22
N GLY A 43 -17.51 2.85 7.16
CA GLY A 43 -17.05 3.21 5.83
C GLY A 43 -16.45 2.02 5.10
N LEU A 44 -15.69 2.32 4.04
CA LEU A 44 -15.00 1.31 3.25
C LEU A 44 -13.93 0.53 4.03
N CYS A 45 -13.53 1.00 5.21
CA CYS A 45 -12.56 0.33 6.08
C CYS A 45 -13.23 -0.49 7.20
N GLY A 46 -14.54 -0.75 7.09
CA GLY A 46 -15.28 -1.50 8.10
C GLY A 46 -15.65 -0.68 9.32
N ASN A 47 -15.97 -1.38 10.42
CA ASN A 47 -16.41 -0.76 11.67
C ASN A 47 -15.35 -0.82 12.80
N TYR A 48 -14.19 -1.45 12.52
CA TYR A 48 -13.06 -1.57 13.45
C TYR A 48 -13.42 -2.22 14.78
N ASP A 49 -14.37 -3.15 14.82
CA ASP A 49 -14.75 -3.87 16.04
C ASP A 49 -13.89 -5.12 16.32
N GLY A 50 -13.04 -5.51 15.36
CA GLY A 50 -12.19 -6.71 15.40
C GLY A 50 -12.81 -7.94 14.72
N ASN A 51 -14.01 -7.83 14.14
CA ASN A 51 -14.73 -8.90 13.48
C ASN A 51 -14.84 -8.67 11.96
N GLY A 52 -13.96 -9.27 11.17
CA GLY A 52 -13.96 -9.11 9.71
C GLY A 52 -15.24 -9.59 8.98
N ILE A 53 -16.13 -10.33 9.65
CA ILE A 53 -17.37 -10.87 9.05
C ILE A 53 -18.39 -9.75 8.83
N ASN A 54 -18.40 -8.71 9.66
CA ASN A 54 -19.38 -7.60 9.56
C ASN A 54 -18.79 -6.33 8.93
N ASP A 55 -17.53 -6.34 8.48
CA ASP A 55 -16.88 -5.18 7.88
C ASP A 55 -17.61 -4.70 6.62
N PHE A 56 -18.31 -5.59 5.91
CA PHE A 56 -19.18 -5.24 4.79
C PHE A 56 -20.56 -4.74 5.25
N THR A 57 -20.56 -3.75 6.15
CA THR A 57 -21.75 -3.02 6.59
C THR A 57 -22.02 -1.82 5.67
N THR A 58 -23.18 -1.77 5.04
CA THR A 58 -23.58 -0.67 4.15
C THR A 58 -23.88 0.61 4.92
N ARG A 59 -24.01 1.74 4.21
CA ARG A 59 -24.45 3.01 4.82
C ARG A 59 -25.84 2.92 5.50
N SER A 60 -26.68 1.97 5.10
CA SER A 60 -27.99 1.72 5.74
C SER A 60 -27.92 0.74 6.91
N LEU A 61 -26.70 0.40 7.38
CA LEU A 61 -26.44 -0.52 8.50
C LEU A 61 -26.81 -1.98 8.21
N SER A 62 -26.85 -2.38 6.95
CA SER A 62 -27.08 -3.77 6.54
C SER A 62 -25.76 -4.47 6.29
N VAL A 63 -25.57 -5.68 6.84
CA VAL A 63 -24.41 -6.52 6.51
C VAL A 63 -24.70 -7.27 5.21
N VAL A 64 -23.77 -7.18 4.25
CA VAL A 64 -23.92 -7.78 2.91
C VAL A 64 -22.69 -8.61 2.56
N GLU A 65 -22.88 -9.64 1.74
CA GLU A 65 -21.75 -10.46 1.22
C GLU A 65 -21.14 -9.86 -0.05
N ASN A 66 -21.91 -9.05 -0.80
CA ASN A 66 -21.50 -8.52 -2.08
C ASN A 66 -20.66 -7.24 -1.91
N VAL A 67 -19.38 -7.32 -2.31
CA VAL A 67 -18.42 -6.20 -2.23
C VAL A 67 -18.85 -4.98 -3.04
N LEU A 68 -19.51 -5.17 -4.20
CA LEU A 68 -20.00 -4.05 -5.02
C LEU A 68 -21.19 -3.36 -4.37
N GLU A 69 -22.12 -4.12 -3.79
CA GLU A 69 -23.23 -3.55 -3.02
C GLU A 69 -22.71 -2.73 -1.85
N PHE A 70 -21.79 -3.30 -1.08
CA PHE A 70 -21.10 -2.61 0.00
C PHE A 70 -20.42 -1.32 -0.48
N GLY A 71 -19.55 -1.40 -1.48
CA GLY A 71 -18.78 -0.27 -1.99
C GLY A 71 -19.65 0.85 -2.57
N ASN A 72 -20.68 0.50 -3.33
CA ASN A 72 -21.61 1.45 -3.92
C ASN A 72 -22.47 2.16 -2.86
N SER A 73 -22.79 1.50 -1.75
CA SER A 73 -23.52 2.13 -0.64
C SER A 73 -22.77 3.31 0.01
N TRP A 74 -21.44 3.31 -0.09
CA TRP A 74 -20.56 4.34 0.48
C TRP A 74 -20.28 5.52 -0.47
N LYS A 75 -20.91 5.58 -1.65
CA LYS A 75 -20.74 6.72 -2.56
C LYS A 75 -21.15 8.04 -1.90
N VAL A 76 -20.33 9.07 -2.06
CA VAL A 76 -20.59 10.39 -1.45
C VAL A 76 -21.68 11.15 -2.21
N SER A 77 -21.68 11.05 -3.55
CA SER A 77 -22.67 11.69 -4.42
C SER A 77 -23.57 10.63 -5.04
N SER A 78 -24.87 10.90 -5.06
CA SER A 78 -25.86 10.08 -5.78
C SER A 78 -25.69 10.14 -7.30
N THR A 79 -25.02 11.17 -7.82
CA THR A 79 -24.72 11.33 -9.25
C THR A 79 -23.57 10.45 -9.73
N CYS A 80 -22.80 9.85 -8.82
CA CYS A 80 -21.76 8.90 -9.19
C CYS A 80 -22.42 7.60 -9.68
N PRO A 81 -21.99 7.07 -10.84
CA PRO A 81 -22.47 5.78 -11.32
C PRO A 81 -22.04 4.68 -10.35
N ASP A 82 -22.83 3.62 -10.30
CA ASP A 82 -22.48 2.43 -9.54
C ASP A 82 -21.32 1.70 -10.23
N ALA A 83 -20.42 1.19 -9.40
CA ALA A 83 -19.36 0.29 -9.80
C ALA A 83 -19.95 -1.04 -10.28
N ASN A 84 -19.37 -1.56 -11.35
CA ASN A 84 -19.73 -2.85 -11.91
C ASN A 84 -18.61 -3.86 -11.68
N ILE A 85 -18.91 -5.14 -11.90
CA ILE A 85 -17.90 -6.21 -11.86
C ILE A 85 -16.78 -5.85 -12.82
N ILE A 86 -15.58 -5.64 -12.26
CA ILE A 86 -14.37 -5.42 -13.04
C ILE A 86 -13.99 -6.78 -13.63
N LYS A 87 -13.99 -6.88 -14.97
CA LYS A 87 -13.40 -8.02 -15.66
C LYS A 87 -11.94 -8.09 -15.27
N ASP A 88 -11.43 -9.30 -15.04
CA ASP A 88 -10.01 -9.53 -14.76
C ASP A 88 -9.15 -8.75 -15.78
N PRO A 89 -8.31 -7.79 -15.33
CA PRO A 89 -7.45 -7.01 -16.20
C PRO A 89 -6.53 -7.87 -17.05
N CYS A 90 -6.05 -9.00 -16.53
CA CYS A 90 -5.20 -9.90 -17.30
C CYS A 90 -5.97 -10.68 -18.38
N SER A 91 -7.27 -10.90 -18.17
CA SER A 91 -8.15 -11.45 -19.21
C SER A 91 -8.51 -10.41 -20.28
N THR A 92 -8.59 -9.14 -19.88
CA THR A 92 -8.84 -8.01 -20.80
C THR A 92 -7.58 -7.66 -21.60
N ASN A 93 -6.41 -7.76 -20.98
CA ASN A 93 -5.09 -7.46 -21.54
C ASN A 93 -4.17 -8.70 -21.53
N PRO A 94 -4.49 -9.78 -22.28
CA PRO A 94 -3.77 -11.06 -22.19
C PRO A 94 -2.30 -10.98 -22.62
N TYR A 95 -1.96 -10.05 -23.50
CA TYR A 95 -0.59 -9.80 -23.94
C TYR A 95 0.34 -9.32 -22.82
N ARG A 96 -0.22 -8.80 -21.72
CA ARG A 96 0.54 -8.32 -20.56
C ARG A 96 0.77 -9.38 -19.49
N LYS A 97 -0.10 -10.39 -19.44
CA LYS A 97 -0.12 -11.42 -18.39
C LYS A 97 1.26 -12.04 -18.14
N SER A 98 1.94 -12.50 -19.18
CA SER A 98 3.25 -13.15 -19.02
C SER A 98 4.32 -12.21 -18.45
N TRP A 99 4.30 -10.93 -18.84
CA TRP A 99 5.21 -9.94 -18.30
C TRP A 99 4.88 -9.65 -16.83
N SER A 100 3.60 -9.44 -16.50
CA SER A 100 3.13 -9.21 -15.13
C SER A 100 3.49 -10.37 -14.19
N GLU A 101 3.18 -11.61 -14.55
CA GLU A 101 3.51 -12.80 -13.76
C GLU A 101 5.02 -12.93 -13.52
N LYS A 102 5.83 -12.65 -14.55
CA LYS A 102 7.29 -12.69 -14.46
C LYS A 102 7.84 -11.61 -13.54
N GLN A 103 7.43 -10.35 -13.69
CA GLN A 103 7.93 -9.27 -12.84
C GLN A 103 7.48 -9.45 -11.39
N CYS A 104 6.19 -9.72 -11.17
CA CYS A 104 5.63 -9.91 -9.84
C CYS A 104 6.17 -11.15 -9.11
N SER A 105 6.78 -12.11 -9.83
CA SER A 105 7.47 -13.26 -9.21
C SER A 105 8.58 -12.86 -8.24
N LEU A 106 9.08 -11.61 -8.32
CA LEU A 106 10.00 -11.03 -7.35
C LEU A 106 9.49 -11.17 -5.90
N ILE A 107 8.18 -10.99 -5.67
CA ILE A 107 7.53 -11.14 -4.35
C ILE A 107 7.73 -12.55 -3.79
N ASN A 108 7.69 -13.57 -4.64
CA ASN A 108 7.86 -14.98 -4.27
C ASN A 108 9.33 -15.44 -4.33
N SER A 109 10.25 -14.56 -4.71
CA SER A 109 11.67 -14.92 -4.87
C SER A 109 12.41 -14.92 -3.54
N ASN A 110 13.66 -15.41 -3.57
CA ASN A 110 14.56 -15.38 -2.41
C ASN A 110 14.87 -13.97 -1.88
N VAL A 111 14.62 -12.91 -2.66
CA VAL A 111 14.77 -11.53 -2.20
C VAL A 111 13.88 -11.26 -0.98
N PHE A 112 12.70 -11.86 -0.93
CA PHE A 112 11.73 -11.70 0.15
C PHE A 112 11.63 -12.90 1.10
N ALA A 113 12.53 -13.89 0.98
CA ALA A 113 12.46 -15.14 1.75
C ALA A 113 12.37 -14.92 3.27
N ALA A 114 13.09 -13.92 3.80
CA ALA A 114 13.05 -13.59 5.23
C ALA A 114 11.66 -13.09 5.70
N CYS A 115 10.86 -12.52 4.79
CA CYS A 115 9.55 -11.98 5.09
C CYS A 115 8.41 -12.98 4.86
N HIS A 116 8.60 -14.00 4.00
CA HIS A 116 7.54 -14.98 3.67
C HIS A 116 6.93 -15.67 4.89
N SER A 117 7.72 -15.88 5.95
CA SER A 117 7.24 -16.48 7.20
C SER A 117 6.44 -15.53 8.09
N GLN A 118 6.53 -14.23 7.87
CA GLN A 118 5.90 -13.18 8.68
C GLN A 118 4.69 -12.57 7.97
N VAL A 119 4.74 -12.44 6.64
CA VAL A 119 3.68 -11.86 5.81
C VAL A 119 3.45 -12.75 4.58
N GLU A 120 2.23 -13.27 4.46
CA GLU A 120 1.81 -14.16 3.36
C GLU A 120 1.91 -13.47 1.98
N PRO A 121 2.79 -13.93 1.06
CA PRO A 121 3.02 -13.26 -0.21
C PRO A 121 1.88 -13.41 -1.23
N ALA A 122 1.05 -14.45 -1.13
CA ALA A 122 0.10 -14.81 -2.19
C ALA A 122 -0.85 -13.66 -2.59
N LYS A 123 -1.35 -12.90 -1.60
CA LYS A 123 -2.28 -11.79 -1.85
C LYS A 123 -1.59 -10.60 -2.53
N TYR A 124 -0.36 -10.29 -2.13
CA TYR A 124 0.45 -9.23 -2.74
C TYR A 124 0.88 -9.59 -4.17
N TYR A 125 1.22 -10.86 -4.41
CA TYR A 125 1.52 -11.36 -5.75
C TYR A 125 0.32 -11.21 -6.70
N GLN A 126 -0.87 -11.63 -6.28
CA GLN A 126 -2.09 -11.52 -7.09
C GLN A 126 -2.47 -10.06 -7.38
N ALA A 127 -2.35 -9.19 -6.36
CA ALA A 127 -2.57 -7.74 -6.53
C ALA A 127 -1.57 -7.15 -7.55
N CYS A 128 -0.28 -7.46 -7.41
CA CYS A 128 0.76 -7.03 -8.34
C CYS A 128 0.45 -7.44 -9.78
N VAL A 129 0.06 -8.70 -10.01
CA VAL A 129 -0.23 -9.21 -11.36
C VAL A 129 -1.44 -8.48 -11.95
N THR A 130 -2.48 -8.28 -11.14
CA THR A 130 -3.72 -7.57 -11.52
C THR A 130 -3.42 -6.13 -11.92
N ASP A 131 -2.72 -5.39 -11.07
CA ASP A 131 -2.31 -4.00 -11.30
C ASP A 131 -1.41 -3.86 -12.53
N ALA A 132 -0.40 -4.72 -12.64
CA ALA A 132 0.51 -4.73 -13.77
C ALA A 132 -0.21 -5.01 -15.10
N CYS A 133 -1.24 -5.87 -15.11
CA CYS A 133 -2.08 -6.09 -16.30
C CYS A 133 -3.00 -4.90 -16.62
N ALA A 134 -3.45 -4.15 -15.62
CA ALA A 134 -4.37 -3.03 -15.78
C ALA A 134 -3.71 -1.74 -16.30
N CYS A 135 -2.40 -1.56 -16.12
CA CYS A 135 -1.71 -0.30 -16.42
C CYS A 135 -1.32 -0.13 -17.89
N ASP A 136 -2.24 -0.30 -18.84
CA ASP A 136 -1.97 -0.45 -20.29
C ASP A 136 -1.68 0.84 -21.09
N SER A 137 -1.82 2.02 -20.48
CA SER A 137 -1.62 3.31 -21.16
C SER A 137 -0.21 3.92 -20.98
N GLY A 138 0.77 3.12 -20.59
CA GLY A 138 2.12 3.57 -20.22
C GLY A 138 2.26 3.85 -18.72
N GLY A 139 3.46 3.64 -18.18
CA GLY A 139 3.71 3.62 -16.72
C GLY A 139 3.73 2.22 -16.11
N ASP A 140 3.87 1.17 -16.92
CA ASP A 140 3.93 -0.24 -16.53
C ASP A 140 4.88 -0.51 -15.35
N CYS A 141 6.04 0.13 -15.37
CA CYS A 141 7.03 0.03 -14.30
C CYS A 141 6.49 0.61 -12.98
N ASP A 142 5.70 1.68 -13.01
CA ASP A 142 5.22 2.36 -11.81
C ASP A 142 4.22 1.50 -11.02
N CYS A 143 3.32 0.79 -11.73
CA CYS A 143 2.35 -0.09 -11.08
C CYS A 143 3.01 -1.31 -10.43
N PHE A 144 3.92 -1.97 -11.17
CA PHE A 144 4.73 -3.06 -10.62
C PHE A 144 5.54 -2.60 -9.39
N CYS A 145 6.26 -1.48 -9.51
CA CYS A 145 7.09 -0.97 -8.42
C CYS A 145 6.28 -0.57 -7.19
N THR A 146 5.07 -0.05 -7.38
CA THR A 146 4.16 0.32 -6.28
C THR A 146 3.66 -0.93 -5.54
N ALA A 147 3.26 -1.97 -6.28
CA ALA A 147 2.79 -3.21 -5.67
C ALA A 147 3.90 -3.94 -4.88
N VAL A 148 5.12 -4.00 -5.42
CA VAL A 148 6.26 -4.60 -4.70
C VAL A 148 6.66 -3.75 -3.49
N ALA A 149 6.64 -2.41 -3.59
CA ALA A 149 6.91 -1.53 -2.47
C ALA A 149 5.90 -1.73 -1.32
N ALA A 150 4.62 -1.98 -1.63
CA ALA A 150 3.61 -2.28 -0.62
C ALA A 150 3.93 -3.56 0.17
N TYR A 151 4.42 -4.61 -0.51
CA TYR A 151 4.87 -5.82 0.17
C TYR A 151 6.12 -5.59 1.02
N ALA A 152 7.11 -4.85 0.50
CA ALA A 152 8.30 -4.46 1.25
C ALA A 152 7.97 -3.62 2.48
N GLN A 153 6.97 -2.73 2.40
CA GLN A 153 6.48 -1.97 3.54
C GLN A 153 5.85 -2.89 4.59
N ALA A 154 4.97 -3.81 4.20
CA ALA A 154 4.38 -4.77 5.14
C ALA A 154 5.45 -5.61 5.86
N CYS A 155 6.51 -6.01 5.14
CA CYS A 155 7.68 -6.66 5.75
C CYS A 155 8.39 -5.75 6.77
N SER A 156 8.61 -4.48 6.42
CA SER A 156 9.25 -3.50 7.31
C SER A 156 8.44 -3.26 8.58
N GLU A 157 7.11 -3.23 8.49
CA GLU A 157 6.19 -3.03 9.61
C GLU A 157 6.27 -4.17 10.65
N VAL A 158 6.54 -5.40 10.20
CA VAL A 158 6.81 -6.56 11.08
C VAL A 158 8.30 -6.70 11.43
N GLY A 159 9.12 -5.69 11.14
CA GLY A 159 10.53 -5.62 11.51
C GLY A 159 11.50 -6.29 10.54
N VAL A 160 11.04 -6.76 9.38
CA VAL A 160 11.87 -7.40 8.36
C VAL A 160 12.22 -6.39 7.26
N CYS A 161 13.43 -5.83 7.33
CA CYS A 161 13.90 -4.85 6.36
C CYS A 161 14.46 -5.51 5.08
N ILE A 162 13.80 -5.31 3.93
CA ILE A 162 14.21 -5.90 2.64
C ILE A 162 14.68 -4.82 1.67
N ALA A 163 15.91 -4.94 1.18
CA ALA A 163 16.43 -4.12 0.09
C ALA A 163 16.20 -4.83 -1.25
N TRP A 164 15.10 -4.51 -1.92
CA TRP A 164 14.66 -5.21 -3.13
C TRP A 164 14.95 -4.48 -4.45
N ARG A 165 15.14 -3.15 -4.40
CA ARG A 165 15.44 -2.32 -5.58
C ARG A 165 16.87 -2.54 -6.07
N THR A 166 17.03 -2.53 -7.39
CA THR A 166 18.33 -2.63 -8.07
C THR A 166 18.39 -1.63 -9.24
N PRO A 167 19.55 -1.40 -9.87
CA PRO A 167 19.60 -0.54 -11.06
C PRO A 167 18.69 -0.99 -12.22
N SER A 168 18.37 -2.29 -12.29
CA SER A 168 17.47 -2.86 -13.31
C SER A 168 16.04 -3.05 -12.82
N ILE A 169 15.78 -3.03 -11.51
CA ILE A 169 14.48 -3.26 -10.90
C ILE A 169 14.11 -2.04 -10.06
N CYS A 170 13.16 -1.24 -10.57
CA CYS A 170 12.59 -0.09 -9.85
C CYS A 170 13.65 0.87 -9.29
N PRO A 171 14.59 1.37 -10.14
CA PRO A 171 15.72 2.18 -9.67
C PRO A 171 15.26 3.49 -9.00
N LEU A 172 16.02 3.91 -7.99
CA LEU A 172 15.84 5.20 -7.30
C LEU A 172 17.10 6.04 -7.44
N PHE A 173 16.93 7.25 -7.98
CA PHE A 173 18.00 8.24 -8.13
C PHE A 173 18.05 9.14 -6.89
N CYS A 174 18.81 8.73 -5.88
CA CYS A 174 18.98 9.46 -4.61
C CYS A 174 20.18 10.41 -4.65
N ASP A 175 21.20 10.04 -5.41
CA ASP A 175 22.42 10.78 -5.70
C ASP A 175 22.16 12.10 -6.44
N TYR A 176 21.06 12.19 -7.19
CA TYR A 176 20.60 13.43 -7.82
C TYR A 176 20.54 14.65 -6.86
N TYR A 177 20.32 14.41 -5.56
CA TYR A 177 20.21 15.46 -4.55
C TYR A 177 21.54 15.80 -3.88
N ASN A 178 22.60 15.07 -4.18
CA ASN A 178 23.93 15.36 -3.66
C ASN A 178 24.59 16.45 -4.53
N GLN A 179 25.20 17.44 -3.87
CA GLN A 179 26.10 18.34 -4.57
C GLN A 179 27.40 17.60 -4.93
N GLN A 180 28.18 18.15 -5.87
CA GLN A 180 29.44 17.53 -6.30
C GLN A 180 30.37 17.31 -5.11
N GLY A 181 30.77 16.06 -4.88
CA GLY A 181 31.64 15.68 -3.77
C GLY A 181 30.95 15.45 -2.43
N GLU A 182 29.63 15.70 -2.35
CA GLU A 182 28.83 15.40 -1.15
C GLU A 182 28.14 14.02 -1.29
N CYS A 183 27.85 13.40 -0.15
CA CYS A 183 27.22 12.10 -0.09
C CYS A 183 26.23 12.08 1.08
N GLU A 184 25.25 12.96 1.02
CA GLU A 184 24.29 13.16 2.12
C GLU A 184 23.01 12.39 1.90
N TRP A 185 22.48 12.38 0.68
CA TRP A 185 21.26 11.67 0.32
C TRP A 185 21.58 10.25 -0.12
N HIS A 186 21.00 9.30 0.61
CA HIS A 186 21.14 7.87 0.38
C HIS A 186 19.78 7.18 0.32
N TYR A 187 19.70 6.13 -0.48
CA TYR A 187 18.57 5.21 -0.42
C TYR A 187 18.60 4.46 0.92
N LYS A 188 17.47 4.48 1.63
CA LYS A 188 17.25 3.67 2.83
C LYS A 188 16.02 2.80 2.60
N PRO A 189 16.18 1.47 2.45
CA PRO A 189 15.09 0.57 2.08
C PRO A 189 13.94 0.56 3.08
N CYS A 190 14.21 0.84 4.35
CA CYS A 190 13.22 0.84 5.42
C CYS A 190 13.24 2.16 6.21
N GLY A 191 13.85 3.21 5.65
CA GLY A 191 13.95 4.52 6.28
C GLY A 191 14.61 4.52 7.65
N ALA A 192 14.28 5.53 8.45
CA ALA A 192 14.60 5.60 9.87
C ALA A 192 13.33 5.99 10.63
N SER A 193 13.07 5.31 11.74
CA SER A 193 11.96 5.65 12.63
C SER A 193 12.19 7.02 13.26
N CYS A 194 11.15 7.84 13.28
CA CYS A 194 11.10 9.13 13.98
C CYS A 194 12.32 10.05 13.75
N MET A 195 12.46 10.55 12.53
CA MET A 195 13.60 11.42 12.19
C MET A 195 13.54 12.78 12.88
N LYS A 196 14.72 13.27 13.28
CA LYS A 196 14.91 14.67 13.68
C LYS A 196 14.84 15.55 12.46
N THR A 197 13.99 16.56 12.49
CA THR A 197 13.87 17.55 11.42
C THR A 197 13.65 18.93 12.03
N CYS A 198 13.70 20.00 11.25
CA CYS A 198 13.34 21.32 11.78
C CYS A 198 11.89 21.39 12.32
N ARG A 199 10.99 20.53 11.83
CA ARG A 199 9.61 20.40 12.34
C ARG A 199 9.50 19.45 13.54
N ASN A 200 10.46 18.54 13.72
CA ASN A 200 10.58 17.64 14.86
C ASN A 200 12.01 17.71 15.44
N PRO A 201 12.39 18.83 16.08
CA PRO A 201 13.77 19.04 16.53
C PRO A 201 14.17 18.09 17.67
N SER A 202 13.20 17.65 18.47
CA SER A 202 13.43 16.70 19.57
C SER A 202 13.64 15.27 19.09
N GLY A 203 13.20 14.93 17.87
CA GLY A 203 13.21 13.55 17.38
C GLY A 203 12.31 12.64 18.18
N LYS A 204 11.26 13.20 18.81
CA LYS A 204 10.28 12.45 19.59
C LYS A 204 8.96 12.44 18.84
N CYS A 205 8.47 11.24 18.56
CA CYS A 205 7.20 11.04 17.87
C CYS A 205 6.20 10.50 18.88
N LEU A 206 4.94 10.88 18.72
CA LEU A 206 3.85 10.47 19.62
C LEU A 206 3.64 8.94 19.60
N HIS A 207 4.00 8.30 18.49
CA HIS A 207 3.93 6.86 18.27
C HIS A 207 5.23 6.33 17.67
N ASN A 208 5.47 5.03 17.80
CA ASN A 208 6.52 4.31 17.07
C ASN A 208 6.18 4.32 15.58
N LEU A 209 6.56 5.39 14.89
CA LEU A 209 6.43 5.49 13.43
C LEU A 209 7.49 4.58 12.80
N PRO A 210 7.09 3.51 12.10
CA PRO A 210 8.03 2.68 11.38
C PRO A 210 8.75 3.52 10.33
N GLY A 211 10.00 3.17 10.04
CA GLY A 211 10.71 3.83 8.97
C GLY A 211 10.06 3.48 7.62
N LEU A 212 9.94 4.49 6.75
CA LEU A 212 9.39 4.33 5.41
C LEU A 212 10.53 4.31 4.40
N GLU A 213 10.40 3.43 3.40
CA GLU A 213 11.32 3.39 2.26
C GLU A 213 11.47 4.77 1.63
N GLY A 214 12.70 5.19 1.35
CA GLY A 214 12.92 6.43 0.62
C GLY A 214 14.34 6.98 0.69
N LYS A 215 14.43 8.28 0.43
CA LYS A 215 15.68 9.05 0.42
C LYS A 215 15.90 9.64 1.81
N LYS A 216 17.07 9.43 2.39
CA LYS A 216 17.44 10.01 3.69
C LYS A 216 18.70 10.85 3.55
N SER A 217 18.69 12.06 4.13
CA SER A 217 19.89 12.88 4.30
C SER A 217 20.64 12.49 5.59
N CYS A 218 21.96 12.32 5.50
CA CYS A 218 22.84 12.04 6.64
C CYS A 218 22.90 13.20 7.65
N LYS A 219 22.61 14.45 7.26
CA LYS A 219 22.62 15.63 8.16
C LYS A 219 21.57 15.57 9.28
N TYR A 220 20.54 14.74 9.12
CA TYR A 220 19.40 14.62 10.05
C TYR A 220 19.31 13.24 10.70
N SER A 221 20.40 12.46 10.66
CA SER A 221 20.50 11.12 11.24
C SER A 221 20.97 11.13 12.70
#